data_AF-A0A973H0W7-F1
#
_entry.id   AF-A0A973H0W7-F1
#
_cell.length_a   1.000
_cell.length_b   1.000
_cell.length_c   1.000
_cell.angle_alpha   90.00
_cell.angle_beta   90.00
_cell.angle_gamma   90.00
#
_symmetry.space_group_name_H-M   'P 1'
#
loop_
_entity.id
_entity.type
_entity.pdbx_description
1 polymer ?
#
loop_
_entity_poly.entity_id
_entity_poly.type
_entity_poly.pdbx_seq_one_letter_code
_entity_poly.pdbx_strand_id
1 'polypeptide(L)'
;MNAADELRNAADKLRALATAAQKELDTGDYWACYDPAIAWRDGLTNGMGGASGDLAAVLPPAAVTELARWLRSAARDAREIGPDPHAVAVARAVNGSTP
;
A
#
# COMPACT_ATOMS: atom_id res chain seq x y z
N MET A 1 -11.27 -8.44 16.68
CA MET A 1 -11.35 -7.20 15.86
C MET A 1 -12.50 -7.39 14.88
N ASN A 2 -13.37 -6.39 14.64
CA ASN A 2 -14.42 -6.53 13.62
C ASN A 2 -13.87 -6.14 12.23
N ALA A 3 -14.61 -6.49 11.17
CA ALA A 3 -14.20 -6.23 9.78
C ALA A 3 -13.90 -4.74 9.52
N ALA A 4 -14.73 -3.83 10.04
CA ALA A 4 -14.51 -2.40 9.88
C ALA A 4 -13.21 -1.92 10.56
N ASP A 5 -12.83 -2.51 11.68
CA ASP A 5 -11.59 -2.18 12.40
C ASP A 5 -10.36 -2.76 11.68
N GLU A 6 -10.45 -3.97 11.12
CA GLU A 6 -9.39 -4.55 10.27
C GLU A 6 -9.11 -3.64 9.05
N LEU A 7 -10.17 -3.20 8.37
CA LEU A 7 -10.10 -2.29 7.22
C LEU A 7 -9.48 -0.94 7.60
N ARG A 8 -9.87 -0.34 8.74
CA ARG A 8 -9.26 0.92 9.22
C ARG A 8 -7.79 0.76 9.54
N ASN A 9 -7.41 -0.31 10.24
CA ASN A 9 -6.02 -0.56 10.62
C ASN A 9 -5.14 -0.75 9.38
N ALA A 10 -5.62 -1.50 8.38
CA ALA A 10 -4.91 -1.67 7.13
C ALA A 10 -4.77 -0.34 6.36
N ALA A 11 -5.85 0.46 6.29
CA ALA A 11 -5.80 1.78 5.67
C ALA A 11 -4.76 2.70 6.35
N ASP A 12 -4.74 2.75 7.68
CA ASP A 12 -3.81 3.59 8.43
C ASP A 12 -2.36 3.12 8.26
N LYS A 13 -2.13 1.80 8.26
CA LYS A 13 -0.80 1.20 7.98
C LYS A 13 -0.30 1.53 6.58
N LEU A 14 -1.13 1.33 5.54
CA LEU A 14 -0.76 1.64 4.16
C LEU A 14 -0.47 3.13 3.97
N ARG A 15 -1.30 4.01 4.56
CA ARG A 15 -1.07 5.46 4.49
C ARG A 15 0.26 5.86 5.13
N ALA A 16 0.60 5.30 6.29
CA ALA A 16 1.87 5.57 6.94
C ALA A 16 3.06 5.11 6.10
N LEU A 17 3.01 3.88 5.56
CA LEU A 17 4.05 3.33 4.70
C LEU A 17 4.20 4.12 3.40
N ALA A 18 3.10 4.46 2.73
CA ALA A 18 3.12 5.26 1.51
C ALA A 18 3.73 6.65 1.75
N THR A 19 3.38 7.30 2.86
CA THR A 19 3.94 8.61 3.21
C THR A 19 5.45 8.52 3.46
N ALA A 20 5.91 7.50 4.19
CA ALA A 20 7.32 7.28 4.43
C ALA A 20 8.08 6.96 3.13
N ALA A 21 7.55 6.07 2.30
CA ALA A 21 8.13 5.69 1.02
C ALA A 21 8.21 6.86 0.04
N GLN A 22 7.18 7.71 -0.02
CA GLN A 22 7.22 8.92 -0.85
C GLN A 22 8.32 9.88 -0.36
N LYS A 23 8.44 10.08 0.96
CA LYS A 23 9.51 10.90 1.52
C LYS A 23 10.89 10.35 1.18
N GLU A 24 11.08 9.02 1.25
CA GLU A 24 12.33 8.39 0.84
C GLU A 24 12.59 8.59 -0.65
N LEU A 25 11.58 8.44 -1.51
CA LEU A 25 11.69 8.68 -2.95
C LEU A 25 12.10 10.13 -3.26
N ASP A 26 11.58 11.09 -2.49
CA ASP A 26 11.83 12.53 -2.69
C ASP A 26 13.21 12.97 -2.17
N THR A 27 13.78 12.27 -1.18
CA THR A 27 14.93 12.78 -0.40
C THR A 27 16.10 11.81 -0.28
N GLY A 28 15.93 10.53 -0.63
CA GLY A 28 16.94 9.50 -0.42
C GLY A 28 17.98 9.46 -1.52
N ASP A 29 19.27 9.44 -1.15
CA ASP A 29 20.41 9.37 -2.08
C ASP A 29 20.34 8.16 -3.02
N TYR A 30 19.74 7.05 -2.57
CA TYR A 30 19.49 5.87 -3.39
C TYR A 30 18.67 6.19 -4.65
N TRP A 31 17.69 7.09 -4.53
CA TRP A 31 16.77 7.42 -5.62
C TRP A 31 17.30 8.51 -6.54
N ALA A 32 18.31 9.27 -6.09
CA ALA A 32 18.84 10.44 -6.79
C ALA A 32 19.47 10.13 -8.16
N CYS A 33 19.85 8.87 -8.42
CA CYS A 33 20.40 8.46 -9.71
C CYS A 33 19.35 8.07 -10.77
N TYR A 34 18.07 7.97 -10.39
CA TYR A 34 16.98 7.61 -11.29
C TYR A 34 16.21 8.84 -11.78
N ASP A 35 15.55 8.72 -12.94
CA ASP A 35 14.57 9.71 -13.39
C ASP A 35 13.37 9.71 -12.43
N PRO A 36 12.99 10.87 -11.83
CA PRO A 36 11.87 10.96 -10.89
C PRO A 36 10.57 10.36 -11.39
N ALA A 37 10.30 10.40 -12.70
CA ALA A 37 9.06 9.88 -13.28
C ALA A 37 8.93 8.35 -13.20
N ILE A 38 10.07 7.65 -13.10
CA ILE A 38 10.14 6.17 -13.12
C ILE A 38 10.97 5.60 -11.97
N ALA A 39 11.50 6.46 -11.09
CA ALA A 39 12.42 6.11 -10.02
C ALA A 39 11.92 4.96 -9.17
N TRP A 40 10.66 4.97 -8.74
CA TRP A 40 10.09 3.88 -7.94
C TRP A 40 10.18 2.52 -8.63
N ARG A 41 9.72 2.47 -9.90
CA ARG A 41 9.70 1.24 -10.69
C ARG A 41 11.12 0.73 -10.91
N ASP A 42 11.98 1.59 -11.43
CA ASP A 42 13.33 1.21 -11.81
C ASP A 42 14.19 0.87 -10.59
N GLY A 43 14.06 1.61 -9.48
CA GLY A 43 14.77 1.28 -8.25
C GLY A 43 14.37 -0.07 -7.68
N LEU A 44 13.07 -0.40 -7.63
CA LEU A 44 12.65 -1.72 -7.13
C LEU A 44 12.99 -2.86 -8.09
N THR A 45 12.77 -2.69 -9.40
CA THR A 45 13.14 -3.71 -10.39
C THR A 45 14.65 -3.94 -10.41
N ASN A 46 15.48 -2.89 -10.37
CA ASN A 46 16.93 -3.05 -10.41
C ASN A 46 17.53 -3.48 -9.06
N GLY A 47 16.98 -2.98 -7.94
CA GLY A 47 17.47 -3.27 -6.59
C GLY A 47 17.07 -4.65 -6.07
N MET A 48 15.80 -5.04 -6.24
CA MET A 48 15.30 -6.34 -5.80
C MET A 48 15.43 -7.42 -6.88
N GLY A 49 15.13 -7.07 -8.13
CA GLY A 49 15.14 -8.00 -9.25
C GLY A 49 14.03 -9.05 -9.22
N GLY A 50 13.77 -9.64 -10.38
CA GLY A 50 12.81 -10.74 -10.56
C GLY A 50 11.36 -10.38 -10.25
N ALA A 51 10.50 -11.40 -10.23
CA ALA A 51 9.05 -11.23 -10.12
C ALA A 51 8.60 -10.50 -8.84
N SER A 52 9.34 -10.64 -7.73
CA SER A 52 9.05 -9.92 -6.48
C SER A 52 9.29 -8.42 -6.62
N GLY A 53 10.41 -8.03 -7.24
CA GLY A 53 10.72 -6.63 -7.54
C GLY A 53 9.68 -6.03 -8.50
N ASP A 54 9.32 -6.77 -9.55
CA ASP A 54 8.33 -6.32 -10.53
C ASP A 54 6.94 -6.13 -9.92
N LEU A 55 6.51 -7.00 -9.00
CA LEU A 55 5.26 -6.83 -8.26
C LEU A 55 5.30 -5.61 -7.33
N ALA A 56 6.42 -5.37 -6.65
CA ALA A 56 6.56 -4.19 -5.79
C ALA A 56 6.61 -2.88 -6.62
N ALA A 57 7.22 -2.93 -7.80
CA ALA A 57 7.37 -1.81 -8.72
C ALA A 57 6.03 -1.27 -9.25
N VAL A 58 4.99 -2.11 -9.35
CA VAL A 58 3.65 -1.68 -9.80
C VAL A 58 2.78 -1.05 -8.70
N LEU A 59 3.28 -0.96 -7.46
CA LEU A 59 2.58 -0.35 -6.33
C LEU A 59 3.33 0.89 -5.79
N PRO A 60 3.37 2.00 -6.56
CA PRO A 60 4.00 3.24 -6.09
C PRO A 60 3.26 3.84 -4.89
N PRO A 61 3.93 4.71 -4.09
CA PRO A 61 3.31 5.34 -2.92
C PRO A 61 1.97 6.02 -3.20
N ALA A 62 1.82 6.63 -4.38
CA ALA A 62 0.56 7.23 -4.81
C ALA A 62 -0.57 6.19 -4.96
N ALA A 63 -0.30 5.04 -5.59
CA ALA A 63 -1.29 3.96 -5.72
C ALA A 63 -1.65 3.36 -4.35
N VAL A 64 -0.67 3.17 -3.47
CA VAL A 64 -0.90 2.68 -2.10
C VAL A 64 -1.71 3.67 -1.27
N THR A 65 -1.54 4.97 -1.50
CA THR A 65 -2.36 6.02 -0.86
C THR A 65 -3.83 5.91 -1.27
N GLU A 66 -4.11 5.69 -2.56
CA GLU A 66 -5.49 5.48 -3.02
C GLU A 66 -6.08 4.16 -2.50
N LEU A 67 -5.26 3.10 -2.41
CA LEU A 67 -5.68 1.85 -1.78
C LEU A 67 -6.06 2.05 -0.30
N ALA A 68 -5.29 2.85 0.44
CA ALA A 68 -5.61 3.21 1.81
C ALA A 68 -6.95 3.98 1.92
N ARG A 69 -7.20 4.92 1.01
CA ARG A 69 -8.48 5.67 0.94
C ARG A 69 -9.65 4.74 0.63
N TRP A 70 -9.48 3.82 -0.32
CA TRP A 70 -10.48 2.81 -0.65
C TRP A 70 -10.81 1.93 0.55
N LEU A 71 -9.82 1.39 1.27
CA LEU A 71 -10.05 0.60 2.48
C LEU A 71 -10.75 1.42 3.57
N ARG A 72 -10.47 2.72 3.68
CA ARG A 72 -11.17 3.61 4.61
C ARG A 72 -12.64 3.78 4.24
N SER A 73 -12.97 3.86 2.95
CA SER A 73 -14.36 3.88 2.48
C SER A 73 -15.05 2.56 2.77
N ALA A 74 -14.42 1.42 2.43
CA ALA A 74 -14.93 0.09 2.70
C ALA A 74 -15.20 -0.14 4.20
N ALA A 75 -14.39 0.47 5.09
CA ALA A 75 -14.63 0.40 6.54
C ALA A 75 -15.90 1.15 7.00
N ARG A 76 -16.35 2.17 6.25
CA ARG A 76 -17.65 2.81 6.50
C ARG A 76 -18.77 1.90 6.00
N ASP A 77 -18.65 1.43 4.77
CA ASP A 77 -19.64 0.56 4.13
C ASP A 77 -19.85 -0.73 4.95
N ALA A 78 -18.78 -1.30 5.52
CA ALA A 78 -18.83 -2.45 6.41
C ALA A 78 -19.73 -2.25 7.65
N ARG A 79 -19.90 -1.01 8.13
CA ARG A 79 -20.80 -0.68 9.24
C ARG A 79 -22.23 -0.41 8.79
N GLU A 80 -22.41 0.14 7.59
CA GLU A 80 -23.71 0.62 7.10
C GLU A 80 -24.48 -0.46 6.35
N ILE A 81 -23.79 -1.23 5.50
CA ILE A 81 -24.39 -2.18 4.56
C ILE A 81 -23.77 -3.58 4.62
N GLY A 82 -22.70 -3.77 5.41
CA GLY A 82 -22.03 -5.05 5.62
C GLY A 82 -20.66 -5.14 4.93
N PRO A 83 -19.75 -6.02 5.41
CA PRO A 83 -18.38 -6.05 4.92
C PRO A 83 -18.24 -6.74 3.57
N ASP A 84 -17.48 -6.14 2.66
CA ASP A 84 -16.99 -6.82 1.46
C ASP A 84 -15.91 -7.84 1.86
N PRO A 85 -16.09 -9.15 1.56
CA PRO A 85 -15.14 -10.18 1.96
C PRO A 85 -13.76 -10.03 1.30
N HIS A 86 -13.68 -9.49 0.09
CA HIS A 86 -12.41 -9.24 -0.60
C HIS A 86 -11.66 -8.05 0.02
N ALA A 87 -12.38 -6.99 0.39
CA ALA A 87 -11.76 -5.86 1.10
C ALA A 87 -11.19 -6.31 2.45
N VAL A 88 -11.91 -7.17 3.18
CA VAL A 88 -11.43 -7.76 4.44
C VAL A 88 -10.19 -8.64 4.21
N ALA A 89 -10.18 -9.47 3.17
CA ALA A 89 -9.02 -10.29 2.83
C ALA A 89 -7.77 -9.45 2.54
N VAL A 90 -7.91 -8.36 1.79
CA VAL A 90 -6.81 -7.40 1.55
C VAL A 90 -6.33 -6.80 2.87
N ALA A 91 -7.24 -6.36 3.73
CA ALA A 91 -6.89 -5.76 5.01
C ALA A 91 -6.13 -6.74 5.93
N ARG A 92 -6.55 -8.00 6.00
CA ARG A 92 -5.85 -9.04 6.77
C ARG A 92 -4.43 -9.27 6.26
N ALA A 93 -4.27 -9.43 4.95
CA ALA A 93 -2.96 -9.58 4.33
C ALA A 93 -2.03 -8.40 4.66
N VAL A 94 -2.52 -7.16 4.53
CA VAL A 94 -1.78 -5.94 4.88
C VAL A 94 -1.42 -5.91 6.38
N ASN A 95 -2.34 -6.29 7.24
CA ASN A 95 -2.12 -6.33 8.69
C ASN A 95 -1.15 -7.44 9.11
N GLY A 96 -0.83 -8.39 8.22
CA GLY A 96 -0.03 -9.57 8.56
C GLY A 96 -0.81 -10.60 9.39
N SER A 97 -2.14 -10.52 9.35
CA SER A 97 -3.03 -11.52 9.95
C SER A 97 -3.33 -12.58 8.89
N THR A 98 -3.04 -13.84 9.18
CA THR A 98 -3.47 -14.98 8.33
C THR A 98 -5.01 -15.04 8.30
N PRO A 99 -5.63 -15.54 7.20
CA PRO A 99 -7.08 -15.62 7.03
C PRO A 99 -7.81 -16.28 8.21
#